data_AF-A0A9W7DU19-F1
#
_entry.id   AF-A0A9W7DU19-F1
#
_cell.length_a   1.000
_cell.length_b   1.000
_cell.length_c   1.000
_cell.angle_alpha   90.00
_cell.angle_beta   90.00
_cell.angle_gamma   90.00
#
_symmetry.space_group_name_H-M   'P 1'
#
loop_
_entity.id
_entity.type
_entity.pdbx_description
1 polymer ?
#
loop_
_entity_poly.entity_id
_entity_poly.type
_entity_poly.pdbx_seq_one_letter_code
_entity_poly.pdbx_strand_id
1 'polypeptide(L)'
;MGGKANDTKLSAAFTDEVYDRTSLHFTSTSVQSLSDTLKSYLEYAQSLEPSKAETDDTTRHPAFGGLIDNLSIYQQVSPGAMPSGALEVRANLAEYIAGLNSSRMGEEGGVELFEYGYISGDGGGGGSGSEYKRLREVRREKGWFEQSSGPSINAVSIGVLDKFITNYNVRVQCERGVAVKCSAAVRKITGQGDVEALTLAYGGGRWEIACNILHQAGEGEALVGEGGVWGEDAIVAAVRSKLEQELGREGVEGAQMYGYRVGLSEMEHVERFEKGINVEEFKNLHGRGE
;
A
#
# COMPACT_ATOMS: atom_id res chain seq x y z
N MET A 1 -12.21 28.78 24.38
CA MET A 1 -12.68 27.64 23.57
C MET A 1 -11.69 26.50 23.83
N GLY A 2 -12.10 25.43 24.51
CA GLY A 2 -11.23 24.26 24.66
C GLY A 2 -11.15 23.56 23.31
N GLY A 3 -9.99 23.63 22.64
CA GLY A 3 -9.77 22.86 21.43
C GLY A 3 -9.98 21.39 21.77
N LYS A 4 -10.88 20.70 21.06
CA LYS A 4 -10.94 19.25 21.13
C LYS A 4 -9.56 18.73 20.75
N ALA A 5 -8.97 17.89 21.58
CA ALA A 5 -7.69 17.28 21.27
C ALA A 5 -7.79 16.59 19.90
N ASN A 6 -6.80 16.81 19.04
CA ASN A 6 -6.66 16.07 17.80
C ASN A 6 -6.46 14.59 18.19
N ASP A 7 -7.47 13.76 17.90
CA ASP A 7 -7.48 12.32 18.16
C ASP A 7 -6.82 11.50 17.04
N THR A 8 -6.33 12.17 15.99
CA THR A 8 -5.58 11.53 14.92
C THR A 8 -4.13 11.33 15.32
N LYS A 9 -3.62 10.11 15.11
CA LYS A 9 -2.24 9.73 15.42
C LYS A 9 -1.56 9.14 14.20
N LEU A 10 -0.24 9.36 14.10
CA LEU A 10 0.61 8.62 13.18
C LEU A 10 1.01 7.32 13.86
N SER A 11 0.52 6.18 13.37
CA SER A 11 0.80 4.87 13.95
C SER A 11 2.07 4.24 13.41
N ALA A 12 2.41 4.53 12.14
CA ALA A 12 3.65 4.11 11.50
C ALA A 12 4.03 5.02 10.33
N ALA A 13 5.34 5.14 10.11
CA ALA A 13 5.94 5.65 8.90
C ALA A 13 7.00 4.65 8.44
N PHE A 14 7.02 4.33 7.15
CA PHE A 14 8.01 3.46 6.55
C PHE A 14 8.57 4.14 5.30
N THR A 15 9.85 4.50 5.35
CA THR A 15 10.57 5.08 4.21
C THR A 15 11.46 4.02 3.59
N ASP A 16 11.38 3.89 2.28
CA ASP A 16 12.21 2.99 1.49
C ASP A 16 12.97 3.81 0.44
N GLU A 17 14.26 4.03 0.72
CA GLU A 17 15.14 4.83 -0.14
C GLU A 17 15.38 4.15 -1.49
N VAL A 18 15.37 2.81 -1.56
CA VAL A 18 15.61 2.08 -2.82
C VAL A 18 14.49 2.32 -3.81
N TYR A 19 13.26 2.44 -3.28
CA TYR A 19 12.05 2.64 -4.04
C TYR A 19 11.60 4.11 -4.12
N ASP A 20 12.32 5.02 -3.46
CA ASP A 20 11.98 6.44 -3.30
C ASP A 20 10.52 6.65 -2.89
N ARG A 21 10.09 5.95 -1.82
CA ARG A 21 8.71 5.99 -1.34
C ARG A 21 8.63 6.04 0.18
N THR A 22 7.58 6.67 0.68
CA THR A 22 7.19 6.61 2.10
C THR A 22 5.73 6.18 2.22
N SER A 23 5.49 5.14 3.02
CA SER A 23 4.14 4.77 3.46
C SER A 23 3.86 5.34 4.84
N LEU A 24 2.73 6.02 4.98
CA LEU A 24 2.31 6.65 6.22
C LEU A 24 0.97 6.08 6.64
N HIS A 25 0.84 5.78 7.92
CA HIS A 25 -0.36 5.20 8.47
C HIS A 25 -0.89 6.07 9.60
N PHE A 26 -2.12 6.54 9.42
CA PHE A 26 -2.82 7.35 10.40
C PHE A 26 -4.03 6.60 10.94
N THR A 27 -4.30 6.78 12.23
CA THR A 27 -5.47 6.23 12.90
C THR A 27 -6.22 7.36 13.61
N SER A 28 -7.55 7.31 13.59
CA SER A 28 -8.39 8.36 14.17
C SER A 28 -9.78 7.82 14.49
N THR A 29 -10.43 8.41 15.49
CA THR A 29 -11.85 8.17 15.81
C THR A 29 -12.77 9.23 15.22
N SER A 30 -12.22 10.24 14.54
CA SER A 30 -12.96 11.38 14.01
C SER A 30 -12.60 11.63 12.55
N VAL A 31 -13.61 11.57 11.67
CA VAL A 31 -13.49 11.86 10.23
C VAL A 31 -12.88 13.23 9.98
N GLN A 32 -13.40 14.25 10.68
CA GLN A 32 -12.95 15.63 10.51
C GLN A 32 -11.48 15.78 10.92
N SER A 33 -11.13 15.22 12.08
CA SER A 33 -9.77 15.26 12.63
C SER A 33 -8.76 14.58 11.72
N LEU A 34 -9.11 13.41 11.17
CA LEU A 34 -8.28 12.69 10.21
C LEU A 34 -8.08 13.50 8.93
N SER A 35 -9.18 14.07 8.39
CA SER A 35 -9.15 14.89 7.18
C SER A 35 -8.25 16.12 7.35
N ASP A 36 -8.42 16.87 8.46
CA ASP A 36 -7.63 18.08 8.73
C ASP A 36 -6.15 17.75 8.97
N THR A 37 -5.87 16.65 9.66
CA THR A 37 -4.51 16.18 9.92
C THR A 37 -3.81 15.78 8.62
N LEU A 38 -4.50 15.03 7.75
CA LEU A 38 -3.97 14.64 6.45
C LEU A 38 -3.71 15.86 5.57
N LYS A 39 -4.64 16.83 5.49
CA LYS A 39 -4.42 18.09 4.76
C LYS A 39 -3.16 18.81 5.25
N SER A 40 -3.07 19.03 6.56
CA SER A 40 -1.91 19.69 7.18
C SER A 40 -0.59 18.97 6.92
N TYR A 41 -0.61 17.63 6.88
CA TYR A 41 0.59 16.84 6.56
C TYR A 41 0.96 16.95 5.09
N LEU A 42 -0.01 16.90 4.18
CA LEU A 42 0.24 16.97 2.74
C LEU A 42 0.75 18.35 2.31
N GLU A 43 0.26 19.43 2.92
CA GLU A 43 0.83 20.77 2.81
C GLU A 43 2.30 20.80 3.24
N TYR A 44 2.62 20.20 4.39
CA TYR A 44 4.00 20.08 4.85
C TYR A 44 4.85 19.26 3.86
N ALA A 45 4.37 18.11 3.40
CA ALA A 45 5.10 17.27 2.43
C ALA A 45 5.32 17.97 1.09
N GLN A 46 4.38 18.81 0.64
CA GLN A 46 4.54 19.64 -0.56
C GLN A 46 5.60 20.73 -0.36
N SER A 47 5.75 21.24 0.86
CA SER A 47 6.76 22.26 1.19
C SER A 47 8.19 21.71 1.27
N LEU A 48 8.36 20.38 1.36
CA LEU A 48 9.67 19.74 1.32
C LEU A 48 10.26 19.80 -0.10
N GLU A 49 11.53 20.18 -0.19
CA GLU A 49 12.25 20.10 -1.46
C GLU A 49 12.32 18.63 -1.93
N PRO A 50 12.07 18.33 -3.22
CA PRO A 50 12.28 17.01 -3.76
C PRO A 50 13.72 16.57 -3.47
N SER A 51 13.88 15.34 -2.98
CA SER A 51 15.20 14.75 -2.81
C SER A 51 15.95 14.81 -4.15
N LYS A 52 17.16 15.37 -4.14
CA LYS A 52 18.07 15.36 -5.30
C LYS A 52 18.78 14.03 -5.47
N ALA A 53 18.39 12.98 -4.73
CA ALA A 53 19.00 11.67 -4.84
C ALA A 53 18.84 11.17 -6.29
N GLU A 54 19.98 10.95 -6.95
CA GLU A 54 20.04 10.23 -8.22
C GLU A 54 19.66 8.77 -7.96
N THR A 55 18.36 8.49 -7.92
CA THR A 55 17.87 7.11 -7.92
C THR A 55 17.87 6.62 -9.36
N ASP A 56 18.45 5.44 -9.57
CA ASP A 56 18.37 4.73 -10.84
C ASP A 56 16.89 4.50 -11.16
N ASP A 57 16.40 5.05 -12.27
CA ASP A 57 14.99 4.93 -12.68
C ASP A 57 14.55 3.45 -12.78
N THR A 58 15.49 2.50 -12.91
CA THR A 58 15.19 1.08 -12.97
C THR A 58 14.80 0.44 -11.63
N THR A 59 15.06 1.10 -10.50
CA THR A 59 14.73 0.59 -9.15
C THR A 59 13.57 1.33 -8.49
N ARG A 60 13.01 2.36 -9.12
CA ARG A 60 11.87 3.11 -8.55
C ARG A 60 10.62 2.24 -8.45
N HIS A 61 9.84 2.45 -7.39
CA HIS A 61 8.56 1.77 -7.27
C HIS A 61 7.57 2.31 -8.33
N PRO A 62 6.73 1.44 -8.93
CA PRO A 62 5.68 1.89 -9.83
C PRO A 62 4.75 2.88 -9.12
N ALA A 63 4.77 4.13 -9.57
CA ALA A 63 3.94 5.22 -9.07
C ALA A 63 3.45 6.07 -10.24
N PHE A 64 2.32 6.75 -10.06
CA PHE A 64 1.78 7.65 -11.09
C PHE A 64 2.69 8.88 -11.30
N GLY A 65 3.42 9.32 -10.27
CA GLY A 65 4.41 10.41 -10.37
C GLY A 65 4.01 11.69 -9.64
N GLY A 66 2.85 11.71 -9.00
CA GLY A 66 2.43 12.79 -8.09
C GLY A 66 3.11 12.74 -6.71
N LEU A 67 2.87 13.76 -5.87
CA LEU A 67 3.27 13.76 -4.46
C LEU A 67 2.63 12.58 -3.71
N ILE A 68 1.39 12.26 -4.07
CA ILE A 68 0.62 11.16 -3.51
C ILE A 68 0.28 10.21 -4.64
N ASP A 69 0.78 8.99 -4.53
CA ASP A 69 0.47 7.90 -5.46
C ASP A 69 -0.86 7.23 -5.10
N ASN A 70 -1.05 6.93 -3.80
CA ASN A 70 -2.20 6.18 -3.31
C ASN A 70 -2.69 6.62 -1.92
N LEU A 71 -4.01 6.69 -1.74
CA LEU A 71 -4.69 6.82 -0.44
C LEU A 71 -5.66 5.66 -0.23
N SER A 72 -5.32 4.75 0.69
CA SER A 72 -6.23 3.69 1.17
C SER A 72 -6.89 4.13 2.46
N ILE A 73 -8.23 4.08 2.54
CA ILE A 73 -8.99 4.36 3.74
C ILE A 73 -9.72 3.09 4.16
N TYR A 74 -9.42 2.62 5.36
CA TYR A 74 -10.09 1.49 5.99
C TYR A 74 -10.85 1.99 7.22
N GLN A 75 -12.09 1.54 7.38
CA GLN A 75 -12.86 1.74 8.60
C GLN A 75 -13.30 0.39 9.11
N GLN A 76 -12.94 0.07 10.35
CA GLN A 76 -13.45 -1.11 11.02
C GLN A 76 -14.96 -0.95 11.21
N VAL A 77 -15.73 -1.76 10.50
CA VAL A 77 -17.20 -1.80 10.56
C VAL A 77 -17.67 -3.24 10.70
N SER A 78 -18.89 -3.44 11.20
CA SER A 78 -19.50 -4.78 11.20
C SER A 78 -19.62 -5.32 9.77
N PRO A 79 -19.52 -6.64 9.56
CA PRO A 79 -19.67 -7.23 8.23
C PRO A 79 -20.97 -6.77 7.53
N GLY A 80 -20.84 -6.31 6.28
CA GLY A 80 -21.96 -5.79 5.49
C GLY A 80 -22.40 -4.36 5.81
N ALA A 81 -21.83 -3.71 6.81
CA ALA A 81 -22.07 -2.29 7.07
C ALA A 81 -21.30 -1.41 6.08
N MET A 82 -21.87 -0.26 5.75
CA MET A 82 -21.22 0.73 4.89
C MET A 82 -20.17 1.51 5.71
N PRO A 83 -18.94 1.69 5.21
CA PRO A 83 -17.90 2.46 5.89
C PRO A 83 -18.13 3.97 5.67
N SER A 84 -19.22 4.51 6.21
CA SER A 84 -19.67 5.89 5.98
C SER A 84 -18.63 6.94 6.37
N GLY A 85 -17.87 6.70 7.44
CA GLY A 85 -16.78 7.58 7.85
C GLY A 85 -15.64 7.58 6.83
N ALA A 86 -15.25 6.42 6.30
CA ALA A 86 -14.25 6.34 5.25
C ALA A 86 -14.69 7.04 3.95
N LEU A 87 -15.97 6.89 3.57
CA LEU A 87 -16.54 7.59 2.43
C LEU A 87 -16.51 9.12 2.60
N GLU A 88 -16.78 9.61 3.81
CA GLU A 88 -16.71 11.03 4.14
C GLU A 88 -15.26 11.55 4.14
N VAL A 89 -14.30 10.80 4.68
CA VAL A 89 -12.86 11.13 4.58
C VAL A 89 -12.43 11.24 3.12
N ARG A 90 -12.84 10.30 2.26
CA ARG A 90 -12.57 10.36 0.81
C ARG A 90 -13.16 11.64 0.21
N ALA A 91 -14.43 11.96 0.50
CA ALA A 91 -15.08 13.16 -0.03
C ALA A 91 -14.36 14.44 0.40
N ASN A 92 -13.87 14.50 1.64
CA ASN A 92 -13.15 15.66 2.18
C ASN A 92 -11.74 15.87 1.59
N LEU A 93 -11.12 14.81 1.05
CA LEU A 93 -9.71 14.81 0.64
C LEU A 93 -9.49 14.71 -0.86
N ALA A 94 -10.41 14.12 -1.63
CA ALA A 94 -10.19 13.81 -3.05
C ALA A 94 -9.83 15.05 -3.89
N GLU A 95 -10.64 16.12 -3.81
CA GLU A 95 -10.38 17.36 -4.55
C GLU A 95 -9.10 18.06 -4.08
N TYR A 96 -8.84 18.02 -2.78
CA TYR A 96 -7.66 18.62 -2.19
C TYR A 96 -6.37 17.94 -2.66
N ILE A 97 -6.34 16.60 -2.65
CA ILE A 97 -5.23 15.79 -3.14
C ILE A 97 -5.00 16.02 -4.63
N ALA A 98 -6.07 16.06 -5.42
CA ALA A 98 -5.98 16.37 -6.85
C ALA A 98 -5.40 17.79 -7.08
N GLY A 99 -5.79 18.78 -6.27
CA GLY A 99 -5.22 20.13 -6.33
C GLY A 99 -3.73 20.17 -5.99
N LEU A 100 -3.29 19.42 -4.99
CA LEU A 100 -1.87 19.35 -4.59
C LEU A 100 -0.98 18.71 -5.67
N ASN A 101 -1.40 17.56 -6.22
CA ASN A 101 -0.66 16.89 -7.30
C ASN A 101 -0.61 17.78 -8.56
N SER A 102 -1.70 18.48 -8.90
CA SER A 102 -1.74 19.42 -10.04
C SER A 102 -0.72 20.55 -9.87
N SER A 103 -0.67 21.13 -8.67
CA SER A 103 0.24 22.25 -8.35
C SER A 103 1.72 21.84 -8.42
N ARG A 104 2.05 20.60 -8.04
CA ARG A 104 3.44 20.10 -8.05
C ARG A 104 3.95 19.82 -9.46
N MET A 105 3.09 19.29 -10.33
CA MET A 105 3.47 18.91 -11.70
C MET A 105 3.52 20.12 -12.65
N GLY A 106 2.94 21.26 -12.27
CA GLY A 106 2.89 22.45 -13.12
C GLY A 106 2.03 22.26 -14.37
N GLU A 107 1.16 21.25 -14.38
CA GLU A 107 0.34 20.88 -15.52
C GLU A 107 -1.04 21.55 -15.48
N GLU A 108 -1.44 22.16 -16.60
CA GLU A 108 -2.80 22.69 -16.79
C GLU A 108 -3.86 21.58 -16.99
N GLY A 109 -3.43 20.32 -17.11
CA GLY A 109 -4.27 19.16 -17.46
C GLY A 109 -5.14 18.58 -16.33
N GLY A 110 -4.97 19.05 -15.09
CA GLY A 110 -5.62 18.47 -13.91
C GLY A 110 -5.05 17.10 -13.54
N VAL A 111 -5.41 16.61 -12.34
CA VAL A 111 -5.01 15.28 -11.85
C VAL A 111 -6.11 14.27 -12.12
N GLU A 112 -5.76 13.14 -12.74
CA GLU A 112 -6.70 12.03 -12.90
C GLU A 112 -6.87 11.30 -11.56
N LEU A 113 -8.11 11.26 -11.05
CA LEU A 113 -8.44 10.54 -9.84
C LEU A 113 -8.93 9.13 -10.19
N PHE A 114 -8.26 8.11 -9.67
CA PHE A 114 -8.67 6.72 -9.82
C PHE A 114 -9.28 6.17 -8.55
N GLU A 115 -10.46 5.59 -8.67
CA GLU A 115 -11.22 5.08 -7.53
C GLU A 115 -11.22 3.55 -7.52
N TYR A 116 -10.98 2.97 -6.35
CA TYR A 116 -11.04 1.51 -6.11
C TYR A 116 -11.75 1.17 -4.80
N GLY A 117 -12.09 -0.11 -4.62
CA GLY A 117 -12.89 -0.57 -3.49
C GLY A 117 -14.33 -0.04 -3.57
N TYR A 118 -14.93 0.28 -2.42
CA TYR A 118 -16.35 0.66 -2.27
C TYR A 118 -16.80 1.84 -3.14
N ILE A 119 -15.85 2.63 -3.63
CA ILE A 119 -16.08 3.84 -4.44
C ILE A 119 -15.86 3.62 -5.94
N SER A 120 -15.42 2.43 -6.38
CA SER A 120 -15.28 2.12 -7.81
C SER A 120 -16.66 1.97 -8.47
N GLY A 121 -17.13 3.06 -9.08
CA GLY A 121 -18.50 3.31 -9.49
C GLY A 121 -19.07 2.50 -10.66
N ASP A 122 -19.26 1.18 -10.50
CA ASP A 122 -20.20 0.39 -11.33
C ASP A 122 -21.33 -0.28 -10.51
N GLY A 123 -21.30 -0.17 -9.17
CA GLY A 123 -22.24 -0.87 -8.28
C GLY A 123 -23.01 0.06 -7.35
N GLY A 124 -23.98 0.81 -7.88
CA GLY A 124 -25.01 1.51 -7.10
C GLY A 124 -25.97 0.56 -6.32
N GLY A 125 -25.55 -0.66 -5.99
CA GLY A 125 -26.36 -1.65 -5.31
C GLY A 125 -25.51 -2.37 -4.28
N GLY A 126 -25.88 -2.24 -3.00
CA GLY A 126 -25.41 -3.08 -1.89
C GLY A 126 -25.88 -4.54 -2.02
N GLY A 127 -25.72 -5.14 -3.20
CA GLY A 127 -25.84 -6.57 -3.43
C GLY A 127 -24.53 -7.23 -3.02
N SER A 128 -24.63 -8.26 -2.18
CA SER A 128 -23.53 -9.01 -1.58
C SER A 128 -22.68 -9.82 -2.58
N GLY A 129 -22.38 -9.30 -3.77
CA GLY A 129 -21.73 -10.06 -4.83
C GLY A 129 -21.15 -9.31 -6.01
N SER A 130 -21.23 -7.96 -6.10
CA SER A 130 -20.43 -7.23 -7.09
C SER A 130 -19.02 -7.00 -6.54
N GLU A 131 -18.03 -7.64 -7.14
CA GLU A 131 -16.62 -7.45 -6.83
C GLU A 131 -16.23 -6.01 -7.15
N TYR A 132 -15.94 -5.20 -6.12
CA TYR A 132 -15.39 -3.87 -6.29
C TYR A 132 -14.04 -3.95 -7.02
N LYS A 133 -13.71 -2.94 -7.85
CA LYS A 133 -12.40 -2.88 -8.51
C LYS A 133 -11.29 -2.82 -7.47
N ARG A 134 -10.27 -3.66 -7.62
CA ARG A 134 -9.07 -3.66 -6.79
C ARG A 134 -8.05 -2.66 -7.32
N LEU A 135 -7.12 -2.22 -6.47
CA LEU A 135 -6.06 -1.28 -6.88
C LEU A 135 -5.24 -1.83 -8.06
N ARG A 136 -4.92 -3.12 -8.07
CA ARG A 136 -4.22 -3.74 -9.21
C ARG A 136 -4.99 -3.64 -10.52
N GLU A 137 -6.32 -3.73 -10.48
CA GLU A 137 -7.17 -3.71 -11.67
C GLU A 137 -7.20 -2.31 -12.25
N VAL A 138 -7.37 -1.30 -11.39
CA VAL A 138 -7.22 0.11 -11.74
C VAL A 138 -5.85 0.37 -12.37
N ARG A 139 -4.77 -0.08 -11.73
CA ARG A 139 -3.41 0.09 -12.28
C ARG A 139 -3.24 -0.64 -13.61
N ARG A 140 -3.78 -1.85 -13.76
CA ARG A 140 -3.66 -2.62 -15.02
C ARG A 140 -4.45 -1.99 -16.15
N GLU A 141 -5.70 -1.57 -15.92
CA GLU A 141 -6.53 -0.87 -16.91
C GLU A 141 -5.82 0.37 -17.47
N LYS A 142 -4.98 1.00 -16.64
CA LYS A 142 -4.20 2.19 -17.01
C LYS A 142 -2.80 1.87 -17.54
N GLY A 143 -2.35 0.60 -17.51
CA GLY A 143 -1.04 0.16 -18.01
C GLY A 143 0.12 0.22 -16.98
N TRP A 144 -0.17 0.35 -15.68
CA TRP A 144 0.77 0.68 -14.61
C TRP A 144 1.08 -0.43 -13.61
N PHE A 145 0.46 -1.60 -13.76
CA PHE A 145 0.67 -2.71 -12.82
C PHE A 145 1.87 -3.60 -13.15
N GLU A 146 2.25 -3.72 -14.43
CA GLU A 146 3.20 -4.75 -14.89
C GLU A 146 4.56 -4.19 -15.32
N GLN A 147 4.76 -2.87 -15.27
CA GLN A 147 5.99 -2.20 -15.68
C GLN A 147 6.51 -1.30 -14.55
N SER A 148 7.80 -1.39 -14.25
CA SER A 148 8.50 -0.51 -13.30
C SER A 148 8.77 0.89 -13.86
N SER A 149 8.55 1.10 -15.16
CA SER A 149 8.81 2.37 -15.86
C SER A 149 7.69 2.67 -16.86
N GLY A 150 6.56 3.17 -16.36
CA GLY A 150 5.48 3.75 -17.18
C GLY A 150 5.66 5.26 -17.39
N PRO A 151 4.99 5.87 -18.38
CA PRO A 151 5.10 7.31 -18.66
C PRO A 151 4.39 8.15 -17.59
N SER A 152 5.10 8.82 -16.67
CA SER A 152 4.51 9.57 -15.52
C SER A 152 3.16 10.22 -15.86
N ILE A 153 2.05 9.70 -15.32
CA ILE A 153 0.73 10.32 -15.45
C ILE A 153 0.42 11.07 -14.17
N ASN A 154 -0.05 12.30 -14.30
CA ASN A 154 -0.46 13.07 -13.15
C ASN A 154 -1.78 12.52 -12.58
N ALA A 155 -1.68 11.46 -11.78
CA ALA A 155 -2.81 10.72 -11.26
C ALA A 155 -2.62 10.32 -9.80
N VAL A 156 -3.72 9.99 -9.15
CA VAL A 156 -3.75 9.47 -7.77
C VAL A 156 -4.82 8.42 -7.65
N SER A 157 -4.51 7.30 -6.99
CA SER A 157 -5.53 6.32 -6.61
C SER A 157 -6.05 6.55 -5.20
N ILE A 158 -7.36 6.54 -5.04
CA ILE A 158 -8.04 6.60 -3.74
C ILE A 158 -8.96 5.39 -3.63
N GLY A 159 -8.92 4.72 -2.48
CA GLY A 159 -9.79 3.57 -2.23
C GLY A 159 -10.39 3.58 -0.84
N VAL A 160 -11.65 3.15 -0.77
CA VAL A 160 -12.34 2.85 0.49
C VAL A 160 -12.49 1.33 0.58
N LEU A 161 -11.92 0.77 1.63
CA LEU A 161 -11.75 -0.67 1.81
C LEU A 161 -12.63 -1.17 2.95
N ASP A 162 -13.23 -2.36 2.79
CA ASP A 162 -13.88 -3.12 3.86
C ASP A 162 -12.89 -3.89 4.72
N LYS A 163 -11.65 -4.03 4.26
CA LYS A 163 -10.64 -4.86 4.91
C LYS A 163 -9.31 -4.17 4.96
N PHE A 164 -8.57 -4.48 6.02
CA PHE A 164 -7.21 -4.02 6.17
C PHE A 164 -6.29 -4.73 5.17
N ILE A 165 -5.38 -3.97 4.53
CA ILE A 165 -4.39 -4.53 3.60
C ILE A 165 -3.03 -4.59 4.30
N THR A 166 -2.51 -5.81 4.44
CA THR A 166 -1.15 -6.02 4.97
C THR A 166 -0.16 -6.07 3.80
N ASN A 167 0.83 -5.17 3.80
CA ASN A 167 1.91 -5.19 2.82
C ASN A 167 3.04 -6.09 3.35
N TYR A 168 3.36 -7.16 2.62
CA TYR A 168 4.39 -8.13 2.99
C TYR A 168 5.30 -8.42 1.81
N ASN A 169 6.60 -8.21 1.98
CA ASN A 169 7.57 -8.34 0.91
C ASN A 169 8.53 -9.48 1.20
N VAL A 170 8.93 -10.22 0.16
CA VAL A 170 9.98 -11.24 0.25
C VAL A 170 11.13 -10.85 -0.67
N ARG A 171 12.30 -10.61 -0.10
CA ARG A 171 13.52 -10.36 -0.87
C ARG A 171 14.22 -11.68 -1.19
N VAL A 172 14.70 -11.77 -2.42
CA VAL A 172 15.39 -12.94 -2.98
C VAL A 172 16.56 -12.49 -3.86
N GLN A 173 17.65 -13.25 -3.85
CA GLN A 173 18.77 -13.08 -4.76
C GLN A 173 18.73 -14.18 -5.82
N CYS A 174 18.24 -13.85 -7.01
CA CYS A 174 18.12 -14.79 -8.12
C CYS A 174 18.05 -14.07 -9.47
N GLU A 175 17.98 -14.82 -10.56
CA GLU A 175 17.72 -14.23 -11.88
C GLU A 175 16.29 -13.67 -11.95
N ARG A 176 16.11 -12.57 -12.70
CA ARG A 176 14.81 -11.90 -12.89
C ARG A 176 13.69 -12.88 -13.27
N GLY A 177 13.98 -13.77 -14.21
CA GLY A 177 13.00 -14.75 -14.70
C GLY A 177 12.49 -15.68 -13.59
N VAL A 178 13.33 -16.00 -12.62
CA VAL A 178 12.96 -16.79 -11.44
C VAL A 178 12.10 -15.97 -10.48
N ALA A 179 12.50 -14.73 -10.19
CA ALA A 179 11.71 -13.83 -9.33
C ALA A 179 10.28 -13.59 -9.88
N VAL A 180 10.15 -13.38 -11.20
CA VAL A 180 8.85 -13.23 -11.87
C VAL A 180 7.97 -14.48 -11.69
N LYS A 181 8.58 -15.68 -11.81
CA LYS A 181 7.89 -16.94 -11.57
C LYS A 181 7.48 -17.10 -10.10
N CYS A 182 8.28 -16.61 -9.15
CA CYS A 182 7.92 -16.59 -7.73
C CYS A 182 6.69 -15.70 -7.47
N SER A 183 6.65 -14.46 -7.97
CA SER A 183 5.46 -13.61 -7.83
C SER A 183 4.23 -14.25 -8.48
N ALA A 184 4.39 -14.92 -9.62
CA ALA A 184 3.31 -15.67 -10.26
C ALA A 184 2.82 -16.86 -9.42
N ALA A 185 3.74 -17.58 -8.76
CA ALA A 185 3.38 -18.67 -7.85
C ALA A 185 2.61 -18.15 -6.64
N VAL A 186 3.04 -17.03 -6.03
CA VAL A 186 2.31 -16.37 -4.94
C VAL A 186 0.88 -16.02 -5.36
N ARG A 187 0.68 -15.44 -6.54
CA ARG A 187 -0.68 -15.15 -7.05
C ARG A 187 -1.51 -16.42 -7.29
N LYS A 188 -0.86 -17.52 -7.70
CA LYS A 188 -1.54 -18.78 -8.03
C LYS A 188 -1.98 -19.53 -6.78
N ILE A 189 -1.10 -19.62 -5.77
CA ILE A 189 -1.40 -20.38 -4.55
C ILE A 189 -2.59 -19.77 -3.82
N THR A 190 -2.73 -18.44 -3.82
CA THR A 190 -3.74 -17.79 -3.00
C THR A 190 -5.16 -18.00 -3.51
N GLY A 191 -5.32 -18.38 -4.79
CA GLY A 191 -6.64 -18.45 -5.41
C GLY A 191 -7.35 -17.08 -5.41
N GLN A 192 -8.25 -16.85 -6.37
CA GLN A 192 -9.33 -15.84 -6.30
C GLN A 192 -8.97 -14.38 -5.88
N GLY A 193 -7.71 -13.99 -5.94
CA GLY A 193 -7.25 -12.62 -5.78
C GLY A 193 -6.84 -12.18 -4.38
N ASP A 194 -6.86 -13.02 -3.35
CA ASP A 194 -6.61 -12.59 -1.96
C ASP A 194 -5.21 -12.03 -1.67
N VAL A 195 -4.25 -12.30 -2.56
CA VAL A 195 -2.94 -11.66 -2.56
C VAL A 195 -2.66 -11.04 -3.93
N GLU A 196 -2.25 -9.78 -3.93
CA GLU A 196 -1.59 -9.16 -5.06
C GLU A 196 -0.08 -9.33 -4.86
N ALA A 197 0.66 -9.67 -5.92
CA ALA A 197 2.12 -9.77 -5.84
C ALA A 197 2.76 -9.19 -7.09
N LEU A 198 3.85 -8.45 -6.90
CA LEU A 198 4.68 -7.83 -7.94
C LEU A 198 6.13 -8.28 -7.80
N THR A 199 6.91 -8.10 -8.87
CA THR A 199 8.36 -8.32 -8.85
C THR A 199 9.04 -6.98 -9.03
N LEU A 200 9.77 -6.51 -8.03
CA LEU A 200 10.50 -5.25 -8.04
C LEU A 200 12.01 -5.51 -8.03
N ALA A 201 12.77 -4.66 -8.71
CA ALA A 201 14.23 -4.69 -8.67
C ALA A 201 14.72 -4.01 -7.38
N TYR A 202 15.65 -4.65 -6.67
CA TYR A 202 16.25 -4.10 -5.43
C TYR A 202 17.75 -3.79 -5.59
N GLY A 203 18.29 -3.94 -6.80
CA GLY A 203 19.71 -3.74 -7.12
C GLY A 203 20.60 -4.95 -6.81
N GLY A 204 21.80 -5.00 -7.41
CA GLY A 204 22.80 -6.04 -7.12
C GLY A 204 22.36 -7.48 -7.40
N GLY A 205 21.45 -7.69 -8.36
CA GLY A 205 20.87 -9.01 -8.65
C GLY A 205 19.85 -9.49 -7.62
N ARG A 206 19.37 -8.61 -6.74
CA ARG A 206 18.31 -8.88 -5.78
C ARG A 206 16.97 -8.38 -6.32
N TRP A 207 15.94 -9.14 -6.00
CA TRP A 207 14.56 -8.90 -6.38
C TRP A 207 13.68 -8.96 -5.15
N GLU A 208 12.56 -8.26 -5.24
CA GLU A 208 11.54 -8.27 -4.21
C GLU A 208 10.22 -8.76 -4.78
N ILE A 209 9.64 -9.72 -4.08
CA ILE A 209 8.28 -10.20 -4.28
C ILE A 209 7.41 -9.36 -3.35
N ALA A 210 6.95 -8.21 -3.83
CA ALA A 210 6.15 -7.27 -3.04
C ALA A 210 4.69 -7.69 -3.07
N CYS A 211 4.09 -7.96 -1.91
CA CYS A 211 2.74 -8.50 -1.81
C CYS A 211 1.79 -7.60 -1.00
N ASN A 212 0.55 -7.48 -1.49
CA ASN A 212 -0.58 -6.95 -0.73
C ASN A 212 -1.48 -8.12 -0.34
N ILE A 213 -1.60 -8.40 0.95
CA ILE A 213 -2.53 -9.38 1.50
C ILE A 213 -3.86 -8.66 1.73
N LEU A 214 -4.88 -9.00 0.94
CA LEU A 214 -6.17 -8.32 0.93
C LEU A 214 -7.16 -8.94 1.92
N HIS A 215 -7.03 -10.24 2.19
CA HIS A 215 -7.78 -10.98 3.20
C HIS A 215 -6.80 -11.60 4.20
N GLN A 216 -6.68 -11.00 5.37
CA GLN A 216 -5.95 -11.61 6.48
C GLN A 216 -6.90 -12.51 7.28
N ALA A 217 -6.43 -13.68 7.70
CA ALA A 217 -7.22 -14.59 8.53
C ALA A 217 -7.57 -13.90 9.84
N GLY A 218 -8.77 -14.14 10.36
CA GLY A 218 -9.01 -13.88 11.77
C GLY A 218 -8.02 -14.69 12.62
N GLU A 219 -7.58 -14.16 13.76
CA GLU A 219 -6.74 -14.91 14.70
C GLU A 219 -7.40 -16.26 15.03
N GLY A 220 -6.71 -17.36 14.71
CA GLY A 220 -7.17 -18.73 15.01
C GLY A 220 -7.68 -19.55 13.82
N GLU A 221 -7.81 -18.98 12.62
CA GLU A 221 -8.05 -19.78 11.43
C GLU A 221 -6.74 -20.38 10.92
N ALA A 222 -6.60 -21.70 11.07
CA ALA A 222 -5.40 -22.41 10.68
C ALA A 222 -5.11 -22.24 9.17
N LEU A 223 -3.83 -22.00 8.86
CA LEU A 223 -3.24 -22.06 7.52
C LEU A 223 -3.37 -23.49 6.96
N VAL A 224 -4.52 -23.87 6.41
CA VAL A 224 -4.69 -25.20 5.80
C VAL A 224 -5.25 -25.06 4.40
N GLY A 225 -4.55 -25.71 3.46
CA GLY A 225 -4.76 -25.58 2.02
C GLY A 225 -6.13 -26.01 1.50
N GLU A 226 -6.34 -25.66 0.23
CA GLU A 226 -7.59 -25.77 -0.56
C GLU A 226 -8.78 -25.04 0.07
N GLY A 227 -8.70 -23.70 0.05
CA GLY A 227 -9.76 -22.79 0.46
C GLY A 227 -9.51 -22.03 1.77
N GLY A 228 -8.35 -22.22 2.40
CA GLY A 228 -7.96 -21.52 3.63
C GLY A 228 -7.29 -20.16 3.42
N VAL A 229 -7.22 -19.39 4.50
CA VAL A 229 -6.73 -18.01 4.52
C VAL A 229 -5.19 -17.94 4.50
N TRP A 230 -4.64 -16.90 3.88
CA TRP A 230 -3.21 -16.76 3.59
C TRP A 230 -2.52 -15.78 4.53
N GLY A 231 -1.45 -16.22 5.17
CA GLY A 231 -0.58 -15.40 6.03
C GLY A 231 0.83 -15.25 5.46
N GLU A 232 1.66 -14.49 6.18
CA GLU A 232 3.06 -14.21 5.84
C GLU A 232 3.86 -15.49 5.55
N ASP A 233 3.72 -16.50 6.41
CA ASP A 233 4.40 -17.79 6.29
C ASP A 233 4.04 -18.52 4.99
N ALA A 234 2.78 -18.42 4.55
CA ALA A 234 2.35 -19.06 3.32
C ALA A 234 2.95 -18.39 2.08
N ILE A 235 3.10 -17.06 2.10
CA ILE A 235 3.82 -16.32 1.04
C ILE A 235 5.27 -16.77 0.98
N VAL A 236 5.96 -16.81 2.12
CA VAL A 236 7.35 -17.27 2.21
C VAL A 236 7.49 -18.71 1.73
N ALA A 237 6.58 -19.60 2.12
CA ALA A 237 6.56 -21.00 1.69
C ALA A 237 6.35 -21.12 0.17
N ALA A 238 5.47 -20.32 -0.42
CA ALA A 238 5.24 -20.31 -1.86
C ALA A 238 6.47 -19.84 -2.64
N VAL A 239 7.09 -18.75 -2.18
CA VAL A 239 8.32 -18.23 -2.79
C VAL A 239 9.43 -19.28 -2.69
N ARG A 240 9.64 -19.87 -1.50
CA ARG A 240 10.62 -20.94 -1.28
C ARG A 240 10.38 -22.14 -2.18
N SER A 241 9.15 -22.67 -2.18
CA SER A 241 8.78 -23.82 -3.01
C SER A 241 9.03 -23.54 -4.49
N LYS A 242 8.75 -22.32 -4.95
CA LYS A 242 9.01 -21.94 -6.34
C LYS A 242 10.50 -21.79 -6.64
N LEU A 243 11.30 -21.22 -5.72
CA LEU A 243 12.75 -21.19 -5.84
C LEU A 243 13.34 -22.60 -5.93
N GLU A 244 12.88 -23.53 -5.10
CA GLU A 244 13.35 -24.93 -5.10
C GLU A 244 13.06 -25.65 -6.42
N GLN A 245 11.90 -25.36 -7.05
CA GLN A 245 11.57 -25.92 -8.36
C GLN A 245 12.47 -25.40 -9.48
N GLU A 246 12.85 -24.11 -9.44
CA GLU A 246 13.59 -23.48 -10.54
C GLU A 246 15.12 -23.59 -10.37
N LEU A 247 15.62 -23.61 -9.14
CA LEU A 247 17.05 -23.58 -8.81
C LEU A 247 17.57 -24.87 -8.17
N GLY A 248 16.68 -25.78 -7.76
CA GLY A 248 17.02 -26.89 -6.87
C GLY A 248 17.29 -26.44 -5.43
N ARG A 249 17.34 -27.39 -4.49
CA ARG A 249 17.52 -27.08 -3.05
C ARG A 249 18.80 -26.33 -2.74
N GLU A 250 19.92 -26.74 -3.33
CA GLU A 250 21.23 -26.09 -3.15
C GLU A 250 21.22 -24.63 -3.67
N GLY A 251 20.48 -24.37 -4.76
CA GLY A 251 20.32 -23.03 -5.30
C GLY A 251 19.52 -22.09 -4.40
N VAL A 252 18.59 -22.62 -3.60
CA VAL A 252 17.80 -21.81 -2.65
C VAL A 252 18.62 -21.34 -1.46
N GLU A 253 19.53 -22.18 -0.96
CA GLU A 253 20.44 -21.78 0.14
C GLU A 253 21.34 -20.61 -0.29
N GLY A 254 21.76 -20.59 -1.56
CA GLY A 254 22.52 -19.47 -2.14
C GLY A 254 21.68 -18.22 -2.45
N ALA A 255 20.35 -18.35 -2.57
CA ALA A 255 19.46 -17.29 -3.03
C ALA A 255 19.05 -16.28 -1.95
N GLN A 256 19.58 -16.34 -0.72
CA GLN A 256 19.32 -15.41 0.40
C GLN A 256 17.88 -14.87 0.45
N MET A 257 16.96 -15.63 1.04
CA MET A 257 15.54 -15.26 1.13
C MET A 257 15.16 -14.78 2.52
N TYR A 258 14.48 -13.62 2.60
CA TYR A 258 13.84 -13.17 3.84
C TYR A 258 12.55 -12.38 3.56
N GLY A 259 11.54 -12.60 4.40
CA GLY A 259 10.26 -11.91 4.35
C GLY A 259 10.17 -10.84 5.44
N TYR A 260 9.46 -9.75 5.16
CA TYR A 260 9.23 -8.66 6.12
C TYR A 260 7.95 -7.88 5.79
N ARG A 261 7.35 -7.28 6.81
CA ARG A 261 6.19 -6.38 6.65
C ARG A 261 6.62 -4.96 6.32
N VAL A 262 5.87 -4.33 5.43
CA VAL A 262 5.93 -2.89 5.17
C VAL A 262 4.79 -2.22 5.93
N GLY A 263 5.12 -1.57 7.05
CA GLY A 263 4.13 -1.02 7.97
C GLY A 263 3.70 -1.99 9.06
N LEU A 264 2.43 -1.94 9.47
CA LEU A 264 1.88 -2.69 10.60
C LEU A 264 0.77 -3.65 10.16
N SER A 265 0.52 -4.68 10.96
CA SER A 265 -0.72 -5.48 10.85
C SER A 265 -1.92 -4.68 11.38
N GLU A 266 -3.13 -5.16 11.09
CA GLU A 266 -4.36 -4.57 11.63
C GLU A 266 -4.33 -4.51 13.17
N MET A 267 -3.96 -5.60 13.83
CA MET A 267 -3.88 -5.68 15.29
C MET A 267 -2.86 -4.69 15.85
N GLU A 268 -1.69 -4.56 15.23
CA GLU A 268 -0.69 -3.58 15.65
C GLU A 268 -1.18 -2.14 15.46
N HIS A 269 -2.01 -1.84 14.45
CA HIS A 269 -2.66 -0.52 14.34
C HIS A 269 -3.60 -0.24 15.49
N VAL A 270 -4.41 -1.23 15.87
CA VAL A 270 -5.33 -1.12 17.01
C VAL A 270 -4.55 -0.90 18.30
N GLU A 271 -3.50 -1.69 18.55
CA GLU A 271 -2.66 -1.56 19.74
C GLU A 271 -1.90 -0.22 19.78
N ARG A 272 -1.43 0.27 18.63
CA ARG A 272 -0.71 1.54 18.55
C ARG A 272 -1.62 2.75 18.53
N PHE A 273 -2.90 2.63 18.24
CA PHE A 273 -3.83 3.76 18.38
C PHE A 273 -3.81 4.32 19.81
N GLU A 274 -3.60 3.49 20.83
CA GLU A 274 -3.48 3.97 22.21
C GLU A 274 -2.15 4.70 22.47
N LYS A 275 -1.06 4.24 21.84
CA LYS A 275 0.33 4.66 22.11
C LYS A 275 0.93 5.63 21.10
N GLY A 276 0.25 5.87 19.97
CA GLY A 276 0.79 6.55 18.80
C GLY A 276 1.24 7.98 19.10
N ILE A 277 2.19 8.44 18.29
CA ILE A 277 2.79 9.76 18.37
C ILE A 277 1.87 10.75 17.65
N ASN A 278 1.71 11.95 18.19
CA ASN A 278 0.95 12.99 17.51
C ASN A 278 1.74 13.45 16.26
N VAL A 279 1.05 13.78 15.16
CA VAL A 279 1.67 14.28 13.93
C VAL A 279 2.61 15.47 14.18
N GLU A 280 2.27 16.35 15.13
CA GLU A 280 3.14 17.46 15.51
C GLU A 280 4.47 17.00 16.14
N GLU A 281 4.45 15.92 16.92
CA GLU A 281 5.67 15.32 17.46
C GLU A 281 6.51 14.69 16.32
N PHE A 282 5.89 14.08 15.32
CA PHE A 282 6.59 13.54 14.15
C PHE A 282 7.23 14.62 13.26
N LYS A 283 6.54 15.72 12.98
CA LYS A 283 7.13 16.86 12.24
C LYS A 283 8.41 17.37 12.92
N ASN A 284 8.41 17.40 14.26
CA ASN A 284 9.57 17.78 15.05
C ASN A 284 10.71 16.76 15.00
N LEU A 285 10.44 15.47 14.74
CA LEU A 285 11.47 14.46 14.54
C LEU A 285 12.17 14.65 13.18
N HIS A 286 11.43 14.87 12.10
CA HIS A 286 12.02 15.08 10.77
C HIS A 286 12.74 16.42 10.61
N GLY A 287 12.40 17.44 11.40
CA GLY A 287 13.15 18.70 11.44
C GLY A 287 14.55 18.61 12.06
N ARG A 288 14.93 17.45 12.62
CA ARG A 288 16.22 17.25 13.31
C ARG A 288 17.28 16.49 12.53
N GLY A 289 16.95 15.96 11.33
CA GLY A 289 17.94 15.30 10.48
C GLY A 289 18.59 14.07 11.12
N GLU A 290 17.83 13.28 11.89
CA GLU A 290 18.23 11.95 12.38
C GLU A 290 17.40 10.86 11.69
#